data_AF-A0A8C6NXY7-F1
#
_entry.id   AF-A0A8C6NXY7-F1
#
_cell.length_a   1.000
_cell.length_b   1.000
_cell.length_c   1.000
_cell.angle_alpha   90.00
_cell.angle_beta   90.00
_cell.angle_gamma   90.00
#
_symmetry.space_group_name_H-M   'P 1'
#
loop_
_entity.id
_entity.type
_entity.pdbx_description
1 polymer ?
#
loop_
_entity_poly.entity_id
_entity_poly.type
_entity_poly.pdbx_seq_one_letter_code
_entity_poly.pdbx_strand_id
1 'polypeptide(L)'
;LSMETLTEAGADLSPPAFSQVVFIDIPQAYPRSAPITCRFTLSAALQPSSMDWVGIFKVGWSSTKDYHTFVWVEPTEDPEASQRIMRQAVFKEYYLPKDEIEFYQFSNTPFCFRNQAEQNTGSLVDDELLVITTQDQVDQSQREKAEMQTELDLLREHNNKLKQTLQQQLKENDRLKEKMATQQTEQEMLNQSLLSSKSNEDEYERVLVKINQLKEELDELRTKVDAQSDELTKLNAKLREQERELSKTNDRFQLLQVDYQSTYKEKEKLTVELQRLQSLTCSIEEVKRENQELCRRLSQQETLPQDDVKVQYQGVTRQLQETQAKLASEKEETRKARRQAEMQVKEMSGLMADKDILIEDNEKRVMLWTLEKNELVRENEKLRGEIEKLRVVYTSLGDLGTTAAASESMYLQHDDIGAPVRENSANQNLQRHQENIYETLDSIRLEEPVMVCRHCQESFPGITENELEQHEQSHRVCPFCTMICDHMEQSVFEDHVYGHEL
;
A
#
# COMPACT_ATOMS: atom_id res chain seq x y z
N LEU A 1 11.99 58.82 6.29
CA LEU A 1 12.06 59.57 7.57
C LEU A 1 12.20 58.53 8.67
N SER A 2 13.45 58.34 9.08
CA SER A 2 13.89 57.35 10.06
C SER A 2 13.37 57.71 11.44
N MET A 3 12.74 56.76 12.14
CA MET A 3 12.46 56.86 13.58
C MET A 3 13.63 56.25 14.34
N GLU A 4 14.41 57.12 14.98
CA GLU A 4 15.51 56.78 15.86
C GLU A 4 15.00 56.11 17.14
N THR A 5 15.52 54.92 17.41
CA THR A 5 15.44 54.23 18.70
C THR A 5 16.48 54.82 19.64
N LEU A 6 16.04 55.53 20.68
CA LEU A 6 16.87 55.96 21.80
C LEU A 6 16.87 54.90 22.89
N THR A 7 18.03 54.28 23.08
CA THR A 7 18.42 53.44 24.21
C THR A 7 18.64 54.31 25.45
N GLU A 8 17.78 54.18 26.46
CA GLU A 8 18.03 54.76 27.79
C GLU A 8 18.97 53.86 28.60
N ALA A 9 20.08 54.48 29.01
CA ALA A 9 21.12 53.91 29.85
C ALA A 9 20.61 53.69 31.28
N GLY A 10 20.97 52.53 31.86
CA GLY A 10 20.68 52.19 33.24
C GLY A 10 21.33 53.17 34.23
N ALA A 11 20.49 53.87 34.97
CA ALA A 11 20.89 54.56 36.19
C ALA A 11 20.79 53.59 37.37
N ASP A 12 21.94 53.20 37.89
CA ASP A 12 22.14 52.49 39.15
C ASP A 12 21.67 53.40 40.31
N LEU A 13 20.48 53.13 40.83
CA LEU A 13 19.90 53.82 41.99
C LEU A 13 19.79 52.83 43.15
N SER A 14 20.90 52.61 43.87
CA SER A 14 20.85 52.06 45.22
C SER A 14 20.25 53.12 46.16
N PRO A 15 19.05 52.92 46.74
CA PRO A 15 18.52 53.84 47.75
C PRO A 15 19.43 53.85 48.99
N PRO A 16 19.49 54.97 49.74
CA PRO A 16 20.29 55.04 50.96
C PRO A 16 19.85 53.94 51.94
N ALA A 17 20.82 53.22 52.50
CA ALA A 17 20.64 51.99 53.29
C ALA A 17 19.78 52.13 54.57
N PHE A 18 19.24 53.32 54.85
CA PHE A 18 18.56 53.70 56.09
C PHE A 18 17.03 53.47 56.09
N SER A 19 16.43 52.92 55.03
CA SER A 19 14.99 52.62 54.98
C SER A 19 14.69 51.28 54.30
N GLN A 20 15.41 50.24 54.73
CA GLN A 20 15.16 48.85 54.29
C GLN A 20 14.08 48.14 55.12
N VAL A 21 13.61 48.78 56.20
CA VAL A 21 12.56 48.29 57.09
C VAL A 21 11.50 49.36 57.23
N VAL A 22 10.23 49.01 57.00
CA VAL A 22 9.08 49.92 57.13
C VAL A 22 8.19 49.41 58.24
N PHE A 23 8.02 50.22 59.29
CA PHE A 23 7.07 49.96 60.38
C PHE A 23 5.66 50.40 59.97
N ILE A 24 4.67 49.55 60.19
CA ILE A 24 3.30 49.70 59.70
C ILE A 24 2.37 49.92 60.89
N ASP A 25 1.40 50.83 60.72
CA ASP A 25 0.33 51.12 61.69
C ASP A 25 0.81 51.43 63.11
N ILE A 26 1.89 52.23 63.24
CA ILE A 26 2.35 52.69 64.56
C ILE A 26 1.44 53.83 65.05
N PRO A 27 0.62 53.63 66.10
CA PRO A 27 -0.22 54.67 66.68
C PRO A 27 0.65 55.74 67.36
N GLN A 28 0.11 56.96 67.45
CA GLN A 28 0.79 58.06 68.14
C GLN A 28 0.96 57.81 69.66
N ALA A 29 0.12 56.93 70.24
CA ALA A 29 0.23 56.53 71.63
C ALA A 29 -0.13 55.06 71.85
N TYR A 30 0.62 54.37 72.71
CA TYR A 30 0.32 53.02 73.18
C TYR A 30 -0.15 53.02 74.64
N PRO A 31 -1.00 52.05 75.04
CA PRO A 31 -1.41 51.86 76.43
C PRO A 31 -0.25 51.34 77.29
N ARG A 32 -0.17 51.79 78.55
CA ARG A 32 0.90 51.42 79.50
C ARG A 32 0.82 49.99 80.02
N SER A 33 -0.39 49.45 80.09
CA SER A 33 -0.67 48.14 80.71
C SER A 33 -1.11 47.09 79.70
N ALA A 34 -0.50 47.09 78.52
CA ALA A 34 -0.74 46.06 77.52
C ALA A 34 0.54 45.78 76.72
N PRO A 35 0.70 44.55 76.20
CA PRO A 35 1.77 44.26 75.27
C PRO A 35 1.62 45.06 73.98
N ILE A 36 2.74 45.53 73.42
CA ILE A 36 2.77 46.21 72.11
C ILE A 36 3.11 45.19 71.03
N THR A 37 2.34 45.19 69.95
CA THR A 37 2.70 44.46 68.73
C THR A 37 3.16 45.46 67.67
N CYS A 38 4.42 45.37 67.29
CA CYS A 38 5.02 46.20 66.25
C CYS A 38 5.05 45.39 64.95
N ARG A 39 4.42 45.92 63.88
CA ARG A 39 4.38 45.27 62.56
C ARG A 39 5.33 45.97 61.62
N PHE A 40 6.05 45.22 60.80
CA PHE A 40 6.99 45.78 59.84
C PHE A 40 7.17 44.88 58.61
N THR A 41 7.61 45.49 57.51
CA THR A 41 7.98 44.80 56.26
C THR A 41 9.43 45.11 55.90
N LEU A 42 10.14 44.10 55.38
CA LEU A 42 11.49 44.27 54.85
C LEU A 42 11.43 44.56 53.35
N SER A 43 12.26 45.48 52.88
CA SER A 43 12.48 45.74 51.46
C SER A 43 13.16 44.55 50.78
N ALA A 44 12.86 44.32 49.50
CA ALA A 44 13.33 43.13 48.74
C ALA A 44 14.87 42.96 48.67
N ALA A 45 15.64 44.00 49.02
CA ALA A 45 17.10 43.97 49.04
C ALA A 45 17.70 43.42 50.35
N LEU A 46 16.91 43.27 51.43
CA LEU A 46 17.41 42.82 52.74
C LEU A 46 17.08 41.34 52.97
N GLN A 47 18.10 40.52 53.22
CA GLN A 47 17.94 39.12 53.61
C GLN A 47 17.73 39.03 55.13
N PRO A 48 16.61 38.42 55.62
CA PRO A 48 16.36 38.26 57.04
C PRO A 48 17.42 37.37 57.71
N SER A 49 17.91 37.77 58.88
CA SER A 49 18.82 36.98 59.71
C SER A 49 18.14 36.52 61.00
N SER A 50 18.51 35.34 61.51
CA SER A 50 18.08 34.87 62.83
C SER A 50 18.64 35.70 63.99
N MET A 51 19.54 36.65 63.69
CA MET A 51 20.08 37.64 64.61
C MET A 51 19.48 39.04 64.41
N ASP A 52 18.32 39.14 63.75
CA ASP A 52 17.61 40.41 63.64
C ASP A 52 16.76 40.66 64.90
N TRP A 53 16.76 41.89 65.38
CA TRP A 53 15.99 42.31 66.55
C TRP A 53 15.37 43.69 66.35
N VAL A 54 14.23 43.92 66.97
CA VAL A 54 13.54 45.22 67.00
C VAL A 54 13.70 45.82 68.39
N GLY A 55 14.22 47.04 68.44
CA GLY A 55 14.38 47.81 69.67
C GLY A 55 13.38 48.95 69.81
N ILE A 56 12.99 49.24 71.05
CA ILE A 56 12.34 50.50 71.42
C ILE A 56 13.43 51.44 71.94
N PHE A 57 13.56 52.61 71.32
CA PHE A 57 14.56 53.61 71.68
C PHE A 57 13.87 54.87 72.19
N LYS A 58 14.50 55.58 73.12
CA LYS A 58 14.09 56.94 73.47
C LYS A 58 14.41 57.88 72.31
N VAL A 59 13.54 58.84 72.00
CA VAL A 59 13.80 59.84 70.95
C VAL A 59 15.11 60.58 71.26
N GLY A 60 16.01 60.66 70.28
CA GLY A 60 17.34 61.26 70.42
C GLY A 60 18.48 60.26 70.74
N TRP A 61 18.25 58.96 70.61
CA TRP A 61 19.30 57.93 70.70
C TRP A 61 20.43 58.16 69.68
N SER A 62 21.67 57.80 70.03
CA SER A 62 22.86 58.02 69.19
C SER A 62 23.52 56.71 68.75
N SER A 63 23.25 55.61 69.45
CA SER A 63 23.77 54.28 69.13
C SER A 63 22.71 53.19 69.28
N THR A 64 22.86 52.09 68.54
CA THR A 64 22.03 50.89 68.70
C THR A 64 22.18 50.23 70.07
N LYS A 65 23.16 50.65 70.89
CA LYS A 65 23.31 50.24 72.30
C LYS A 65 22.37 50.98 73.26
N ASP A 66 21.72 52.06 72.83
CA ASP A 66 20.85 52.90 73.66
C ASP A 66 19.39 52.42 73.67
N TYR A 67 19.16 51.13 73.41
CA TYR A 67 17.81 50.57 73.42
C TYR A 67 17.26 50.54 74.86
N HIS A 68 15.96 50.81 75.01
CA HIS A 68 15.26 50.61 76.27
C HIS A 68 14.92 49.12 76.46
N THR A 69 14.30 48.52 75.44
CA THR A 69 13.99 47.10 75.37
C THR A 69 14.12 46.64 73.93
N PHE A 70 14.33 45.34 73.72
CA PHE A 70 14.40 44.72 72.41
C PHE A 70 13.75 43.35 72.40
N VAL A 71 13.34 42.92 71.21
CA VAL A 71 12.79 41.59 70.95
C VAL A 71 13.44 41.04 69.69
N TRP A 72 13.92 39.80 69.74
CA TRP A 72 14.42 39.09 68.57
C TRP A 72 13.27 38.79 67.60
N VAL A 73 13.51 38.96 66.32
CA VAL A 73 12.54 38.61 65.28
C VAL A 73 12.56 37.09 65.11
N GLU A 74 11.42 36.45 65.32
CA GLU A 74 11.30 35.01 65.13
C GLU A 74 11.51 34.64 63.65
N PRO A 75 12.35 33.64 63.32
CA PRO A 75 12.55 33.18 61.95
C PRO A 75 11.24 32.67 61.34
N THR A 76 10.91 33.12 60.13
CA THR A 76 9.80 32.54 59.34
C THR A 76 10.20 31.15 58.84
N GLU A 77 9.46 30.10 59.21
CA GLU A 77 9.80 28.69 58.91
C GLU A 77 9.56 28.28 57.43
N ASP A 78 9.06 29.17 56.57
CA ASP A 78 8.69 28.86 55.19
C ASP A 78 9.53 29.66 54.14
N PRO A 79 10.42 29.00 53.38
CA PRO A 79 11.32 29.66 52.43
C PRO A 79 10.63 30.19 51.17
N GLU A 80 9.47 29.66 50.74
CA GLU A 80 8.77 30.14 49.53
C GLU A 80 7.87 31.36 49.79
N ALA A 81 7.49 31.59 51.04
CA ALA A 81 6.58 32.67 51.42
C ALA A 81 7.33 33.99 51.75
N SER A 82 8.66 33.96 51.83
CA SER A 82 9.48 34.95 52.55
C SER A 82 9.69 36.33 51.90
N GLN A 83 9.20 36.58 50.68
CA GLN A 83 9.56 37.80 49.93
C GLN A 83 8.60 38.99 50.03
N ARG A 84 7.49 38.89 50.79
CA ARG A 84 6.62 40.06 51.10
C ARG A 84 5.68 39.85 52.29
N ILE A 85 6.08 39.05 53.27
CA ILE A 85 5.26 38.81 54.47
C ILE A 85 5.49 39.91 55.50
N MET A 86 4.40 40.51 55.95
CA MET A 86 4.35 41.38 57.12
C MET A 86 4.81 40.60 58.36
N ARG A 87 5.90 41.06 59.00
CA ARG A 87 6.43 40.48 60.24
C ARG A 87 5.95 41.25 61.45
N GLN A 88 5.98 40.60 62.61
CA GLN A 88 5.57 41.19 63.87
C GLN A 88 6.57 40.90 64.99
N ALA A 89 6.81 41.89 65.85
CA ALA A 89 7.55 41.76 67.10
C ALA A 89 6.66 42.15 68.27
N VAL A 90 6.55 41.29 69.28
CA VAL A 90 5.65 41.48 70.42
C VAL A 90 6.44 41.82 71.67
N PHE A 91 6.29 43.04 72.15
CA PHE A 91 6.90 43.53 73.39
C PHE A 91 5.95 43.25 74.55
N LYS A 92 6.43 42.49 75.55
CA LYS A 92 5.65 42.21 76.76
C LYS A 92 5.61 43.45 77.65
N GLU A 93 4.45 43.68 78.27
CA GLU A 93 4.15 44.85 79.10
C GLU A 93 5.22 45.15 80.16
N TYR A 94 5.74 44.13 80.83
CA TYR A 94 6.70 44.30 81.92
C TYR A 94 8.09 44.81 81.49
N TYR A 95 8.39 44.85 80.18
CA TYR A 95 9.60 45.44 79.61
C TYR A 95 9.38 46.83 79.00
N LEU A 96 8.17 47.37 79.07
CA LEU A 96 7.84 48.66 78.46
C LEU A 96 8.17 49.83 79.41
N PRO A 97 8.56 51.00 78.85
CA PRO A 97 8.79 52.19 79.65
C PRO A 97 7.55 52.60 80.46
N LYS A 98 7.77 53.06 81.69
CA LYS A 98 6.70 53.48 82.62
C LYS A 98 6.58 55.01 82.75
N ASP A 99 7.43 55.75 82.05
CA ASP A 99 7.52 57.21 82.15
C ASP A 99 6.42 57.90 81.30
N GLU A 100 5.84 58.98 81.82
CA GLU A 100 4.64 59.62 81.23
C GLU A 100 4.95 60.70 80.18
N ILE A 101 6.18 61.19 80.14
CA ILE A 101 6.55 62.44 79.45
C ILE A 101 7.51 62.18 78.27
N GLU A 102 8.09 60.97 78.20
CA GLU A 102 9.11 60.66 77.21
C GLU A 102 8.52 60.08 75.92
N PHE A 103 9.08 60.49 74.79
CA PHE A 103 8.78 59.92 73.49
C PHE A 103 9.76 58.80 73.18
N TYR A 104 9.24 57.70 72.64
CA TYR A 104 10.00 56.54 72.18
C TYR A 104 9.79 56.36 70.68
N GLN A 105 10.67 55.66 70.00
CA GLN A 105 10.54 55.41 68.57
C GLN A 105 10.99 54.00 68.18
N PHE A 106 10.31 53.44 67.18
CA PHE A 106 10.81 52.31 66.41
C PHE A 106 11.61 52.86 65.24
N SER A 107 12.93 52.73 65.29
CA SER A 107 13.87 53.39 64.38
C SER A 107 13.61 54.89 64.23
N ASN A 108 12.75 55.32 63.29
CA ASN A 108 12.46 56.72 62.95
C ASN A 108 10.99 57.14 63.19
N THR A 109 10.13 56.29 63.76
CA THR A 109 8.70 56.59 63.98
C THR A 109 8.41 56.82 65.48
N PRO A 110 8.19 58.08 65.94
CA PRO A 110 7.98 58.39 67.35
C PRO A 110 6.54 58.09 67.82
N PHE A 111 6.43 57.66 69.08
CA PHE A 111 5.20 57.39 69.81
C PHE A 111 5.41 57.68 71.31
N CYS A 112 4.34 57.76 72.09
CA CYS A 112 4.40 57.91 73.54
C CYS A 112 3.49 56.91 74.26
N PHE A 113 3.64 56.79 75.59
CA PHE A 113 2.80 55.90 76.41
C PHE A 113 1.77 56.71 77.19
N ARG A 114 0.48 56.57 76.84
CA ARG A 114 -0.63 57.32 77.49
C ARG A 114 -1.65 56.40 78.14
N ASN A 115 -2.31 56.91 79.19
CA ASN A 115 -3.42 56.25 79.85
C ASN A 115 -4.73 56.46 79.07
N GLN A 116 -5.59 55.44 79.06
CA GLN A 116 -6.84 55.41 78.29
C GLN A 116 -7.86 56.49 78.71
N ALA A 117 -7.72 57.04 79.92
CA ALA A 117 -8.59 58.09 80.46
C ALA A 117 -8.42 59.47 79.79
N GLU A 118 -7.34 59.72 79.05
CA GLU A 118 -7.03 61.03 78.45
C GLU A 118 -7.35 61.12 76.94
N GLN A 119 -7.79 60.03 76.31
CA GLN A 119 -8.06 60.01 74.86
C GLN A 119 -9.43 60.62 74.47
N ASN A 120 -10.31 60.87 75.44
CA ASN A 120 -11.72 61.20 75.19
C ASN A 120 -12.10 62.67 75.41
N THR A 121 -11.14 63.58 75.64
CA THR A 121 -11.41 64.98 76.01
C THR A 121 -11.16 66.00 74.88
N GLY A 122 -11.02 65.57 73.62
CA GLY A 122 -10.55 66.42 72.52
C GLY A 122 -11.58 67.04 71.57
N SER A 123 -12.89 66.77 71.69
CA SER A 123 -13.86 67.13 70.62
C SER A 123 -15.13 67.86 71.06
N LEU A 124 -15.14 68.54 72.22
CA LEU A 124 -16.35 69.14 72.80
C LEU A 124 -16.16 70.57 73.32
N VAL A 125 -15.46 71.43 72.58
CA VAL A 125 -15.39 72.87 72.87
C VAL A 125 -15.64 73.71 71.61
N ASP A 126 -16.87 73.69 71.09
CA ASP A 126 -17.31 74.69 70.11
C ASP A 126 -18.84 74.83 70.08
N ASP A 127 -19.47 75.23 71.20
CA ASP A 127 -20.90 75.60 71.17
C ASP A 127 -21.31 76.57 72.30
N GLU A 128 -20.45 77.56 72.61
CA GLU A 128 -20.87 78.71 73.43
C GLU A 128 -20.04 79.98 73.17
N LEU A 129 -19.85 80.34 71.89
CA LEU A 129 -19.40 81.67 71.50
C LEU A 129 -20.58 82.44 70.92
N LEU A 130 -21.19 83.33 71.71
CA LEU A 130 -22.28 84.20 71.27
C LEU A 130 -21.71 85.33 70.38
N VAL A 131 -21.58 85.06 69.07
CA VAL A 131 -21.19 86.09 68.11
C VAL A 131 -22.38 87.04 67.90
N ILE A 132 -22.22 88.33 68.25
CA ILE A 132 -23.21 89.37 67.94
C ILE A 132 -23.12 89.68 66.43
N THR A 133 -23.93 89.00 65.63
CA THR A 133 -24.07 89.25 64.18
C THR A 133 -25.22 90.23 63.92
N THR A 134 -25.12 91.03 62.86
CA THR A 134 -26.21 91.93 62.44
C THR A 134 -27.30 91.16 61.69
N GLN A 135 -28.56 91.62 61.73
CA GLN A 135 -29.68 90.97 61.02
C GLN A 135 -29.37 90.77 59.52
N ASP A 136 -28.73 91.75 58.88
CA ASP A 136 -28.32 91.65 57.48
C ASP A 136 -27.33 90.51 57.22
N GLN A 137 -26.40 90.23 58.15
CA GLN A 137 -25.46 89.12 58.04
C GLN A 137 -26.15 87.76 58.20
N VAL A 138 -27.18 87.69 59.06
CA VAL A 138 -28.01 86.49 59.20
C VAL A 138 -28.80 86.24 57.92
N ASP A 139 -29.43 87.26 57.34
CA ASP A 139 -30.20 87.14 56.09
C ASP A 139 -29.31 86.83 54.88
N GLN A 140 -28.07 87.34 54.86
CA GLN A 140 -27.07 86.98 53.86
C GLN A 140 -26.61 85.52 54.02
N SER A 141 -26.25 85.10 55.24
CA SER A 141 -25.83 83.73 55.53
C SER A 141 -26.95 82.71 55.22
N GLN A 142 -28.21 83.06 55.47
CA GLN A 142 -29.35 82.21 55.12
C GLN A 142 -29.55 82.08 53.60
N ARG A 143 -29.33 83.16 52.83
CA ARG A 143 -29.35 83.10 51.36
C ARG A 143 -28.21 82.24 50.81
N GLU A 144 -26.99 82.45 51.28
CA GLU A 144 -25.83 81.64 50.90
C GLU A 144 -26.06 80.15 51.27
N LYS A 145 -26.63 79.87 52.44
CA LYS A 145 -27.01 78.50 52.84
C LYS A 145 -28.06 77.89 51.92
N ALA A 146 -29.06 78.67 51.50
CA ALA A 146 -30.08 78.21 50.55
C ALA A 146 -29.48 77.92 49.17
N GLU A 147 -28.59 78.80 48.66
CA GLU A 147 -27.87 78.61 47.40
C GLU A 147 -26.98 77.35 47.46
N MET A 148 -26.18 77.20 48.51
CA MET A 148 -25.36 76.00 48.74
C MET A 148 -26.21 74.72 48.84
N GLN A 149 -27.40 74.80 49.44
CA GLN A 149 -28.32 73.67 49.49
C GLN A 149 -28.83 73.29 48.09
N THR A 150 -29.17 74.27 47.25
CA THR A 150 -29.57 73.98 45.86
C THR A 150 -28.44 73.37 45.05
N GLU A 151 -27.20 73.83 45.23
CA GLU A 151 -26.03 73.25 44.57
C GLU A 151 -25.77 71.80 45.02
N LEU A 152 -25.88 71.52 46.32
CA LEU A 152 -25.79 70.16 46.85
C LEU A 152 -26.84 69.23 46.25
N ASP A 153 -28.07 69.70 46.08
CA ASP A 153 -29.15 68.88 45.50
C ASP A 153 -28.93 68.63 44.00
N LEU A 154 -28.44 69.62 43.24
CA LEU A 154 -28.02 69.44 41.85
C LEU A 154 -26.85 68.46 41.71
N LEU A 155 -25.83 68.57 42.58
CA LEU A 155 -24.69 67.64 42.61
C LEU A 155 -25.13 66.22 42.96
N ARG A 156 -26.09 66.05 43.88
CA ARG A 156 -26.68 64.76 44.21
C ARG A 156 -27.42 64.17 43.01
N GLU A 157 -28.21 64.97 42.30
CA GLU A 157 -28.91 64.52 41.10
C GLU A 157 -27.92 64.10 40.00
N HIS A 158 -26.87 64.89 39.77
CA HIS A 158 -25.83 64.57 38.80
C HIS A 158 -25.06 63.30 39.19
N ASN A 159 -24.70 63.12 40.46
CA ASN A 159 -24.08 61.89 40.96
C ASN A 159 -24.99 60.67 40.78
N ASN A 160 -26.30 60.81 41.01
CA ASN A 160 -27.26 59.74 40.79
C ASN A 160 -27.37 59.38 39.30
N LYS A 161 -27.41 60.36 38.41
CA LYS A 161 -27.37 60.15 36.95
C LYS A 161 -26.08 59.44 36.52
N LEU A 162 -24.92 59.89 36.99
CA LEU A 162 -23.63 59.25 36.72
C LEU A 162 -23.59 57.80 37.21
N LYS A 163 -24.09 57.52 38.42
CA LYS A 163 -24.19 56.15 38.94
C LYS A 163 -25.08 55.25 38.08
N GLN A 164 -26.22 55.77 37.60
CA GLN A 164 -27.11 55.03 36.70
C GLN A 164 -26.42 54.73 35.36
N THR A 165 -25.76 55.72 34.76
CA THR A 165 -25.00 55.53 33.50
C THR A 165 -23.87 54.52 33.67
N LEU A 166 -23.11 54.59 34.77
CA LEU A 166 -22.05 53.63 35.08
C LEU A 166 -22.61 52.21 35.22
N GLN A 167 -23.74 52.05 35.92
CA GLN A 167 -24.39 50.75 36.07
C GLN A 167 -24.90 50.20 34.73
N GLN A 168 -25.41 51.05 33.84
CA GLN A 168 -25.82 50.66 32.50
C GLN A 168 -24.62 50.20 31.65
N GLN A 169 -23.52 50.95 31.68
CA GLN A 169 -22.29 50.61 30.98
C GLN A 169 -21.67 49.30 31.49
N LEU A 170 -21.70 49.04 32.79
CA LEU A 170 -21.26 47.75 33.35
C LEU A 170 -22.11 46.59 32.83
N LYS A 171 -23.44 46.71 32.84
CA LYS A 171 -24.35 45.68 32.29
C LYS A 171 -24.11 45.45 30.79
N GLU A 172 -23.87 46.51 30.03
CA GLU A 172 -23.55 46.41 28.61
C GLU A 172 -22.20 45.72 28.38
N ASN A 173 -21.18 46.04 29.20
CA ASN A 173 -19.88 45.39 29.15
C ASN A 173 -19.97 43.89 29.45
N ASP A 174 -20.76 43.50 30.46
CA ASP A 174 -20.99 42.10 30.81
C ASP A 174 -21.71 41.36 29.68
N ARG A 175 -22.73 41.97 29.08
CA ARG A 175 -23.44 41.41 27.92
C ARG A 175 -22.51 41.25 26.71
N LEU A 176 -21.61 42.20 26.45
CA LEU A 176 -20.64 42.11 25.36
C LEU A 176 -19.60 41.02 25.63
N LYS A 177 -19.13 40.87 26.87
CA LYS A 177 -18.23 39.77 27.27
C LYS A 177 -18.87 38.40 27.06
N GLU A 178 -20.14 38.24 27.42
CA GLU A 178 -20.89 37.00 27.20
C GLU A 178 -20.99 36.67 25.69
N LYS A 179 -21.34 37.67 24.86
CA LYS A 179 -21.37 37.50 23.40
C LYS A 179 -20.01 37.13 22.79
N MET A 180 -18.94 37.74 23.28
CA MET A 180 -17.58 37.42 22.83
C MET A 180 -17.21 35.98 23.21
N ALA A 181 -17.57 35.54 24.43
CA ALA A 181 -17.35 34.17 24.87
C ALA A 181 -18.15 33.17 24.01
N THR A 182 -19.43 33.44 23.73
CA THR A 182 -20.23 32.55 22.87
C THR A 182 -19.66 32.49 21.45
N GLN A 183 -19.31 33.63 20.86
CA GLN A 183 -18.69 33.66 19.53
C GLN A 183 -17.36 32.91 19.48
N GLN A 184 -16.54 33.03 20.54
CA GLN A 184 -15.29 32.28 20.63
C GLN A 184 -15.55 30.77 20.67
N THR A 185 -16.52 30.31 21.46
CA THR A 185 -16.87 28.87 21.52
C THR A 185 -17.44 28.36 20.19
N GLU A 186 -18.26 29.15 19.50
CA GLU A 186 -18.78 28.81 18.17
C GLU A 186 -17.65 28.71 17.14
N GLN A 187 -16.67 29.61 17.18
CA GLN A 187 -15.50 29.59 16.30
C GLN A 187 -14.60 28.37 16.60
N GLU A 188 -14.39 28.03 17.87
CA GLU A 188 -13.65 26.83 18.27
C GLU A 188 -14.33 25.55 17.79
N MET A 189 -15.65 25.44 17.92
CA MET A 189 -16.42 24.29 17.40
C MET A 189 -16.34 24.20 15.88
N LEU A 190 -16.49 25.31 15.15
CA LEU A 190 -16.40 25.34 13.70
C LEU A 190 -15.00 24.92 13.23
N ASN A 191 -13.94 25.41 13.90
CA ASN A 191 -12.57 25.02 13.61
C ASN A 191 -12.34 23.53 13.88
N GLN A 192 -12.85 22.98 14.98
CA GLN A 192 -12.75 21.56 15.29
C GLN A 192 -13.47 20.70 14.23
N SER A 193 -14.68 21.10 13.81
CA SER A 193 -15.42 20.44 12.73
C SER A 193 -14.67 20.50 11.40
N LEU A 194 -14.06 21.64 11.07
CA LEU A 194 -13.29 21.81 9.84
C LEU A 194 -12.03 20.94 9.85
N LEU A 195 -11.33 20.84 10.98
CA LEU A 195 -10.17 19.96 11.15
C LEU A 195 -10.55 18.49 11.01
N SER A 196 -11.67 18.06 11.59
CA SER A 196 -12.19 16.70 11.42
C SER A 196 -12.56 16.41 9.97
N SER A 197 -13.21 17.35 9.28
CA SER A 197 -13.55 17.20 7.86
C SER A 197 -12.32 17.02 6.99
N LYS A 198 -11.27 17.84 7.21
CA LYS A 198 -9.99 17.72 6.49
C LYS A 198 -9.29 16.38 6.76
N SER A 199 -9.28 15.93 8.01
CA SER A 199 -8.71 14.63 8.38
C SER A 199 -9.42 13.47 7.66
N ASN A 200 -10.74 13.54 7.52
CA ASN A 200 -11.51 12.54 6.80
C ASN A 200 -11.20 12.59 5.29
N GLU A 201 -11.11 13.79 4.71
CA GLU A 201 -10.73 13.99 3.29
C GLU A 201 -9.36 13.37 2.97
N ASP A 202 -8.36 13.60 3.83
CA ASP A 202 -7.03 12.97 3.69
C ASP A 202 -7.10 11.44 3.81
N GLU A 203 -8.02 10.89 4.62
CA GLU A 203 -8.23 9.45 4.73
C GLU A 203 -8.85 8.87 3.45
N TYR A 204 -9.84 9.54 2.87
CA TYR A 204 -10.42 9.15 1.58
C TYR A 204 -9.36 9.18 0.47
N GLU A 205 -8.50 10.20 0.43
CA GLU A 205 -7.43 10.28 -0.56
C GLU A 205 -6.42 9.14 -0.42
N ARG A 206 -6.04 8.77 0.82
CA ARG A 206 -5.19 7.60 1.08
C ARG A 206 -5.83 6.30 0.61
N VAL A 207 -7.12 6.10 0.87
CA VAL A 207 -7.86 4.91 0.42
C VAL A 207 -7.93 4.86 -1.10
N LEU A 208 -8.19 5.99 -1.77
CA LEU A 208 -8.21 6.07 -3.23
C LEU A 208 -6.87 5.69 -3.86
N VAL A 209 -5.76 6.20 -3.32
CA VAL A 209 -4.41 5.82 -3.75
C VAL A 209 -4.20 4.32 -3.59
N LYS A 210 -4.61 3.73 -2.46
CA LYS A 210 -4.45 2.28 -2.23
C LYS A 210 -5.33 1.44 -3.17
N ILE A 211 -6.56 1.88 -3.45
CA ILE A 211 -7.43 1.23 -4.43
C ILE A 211 -6.79 1.22 -5.82
N ASN A 212 -6.20 2.35 -6.25
CA ASN A 212 -5.54 2.43 -7.55
C ASN A 212 -4.31 1.53 -7.62
N GLN A 213 -3.48 1.50 -6.57
CA GLN A 213 -2.35 0.55 -6.47
C GLN A 213 -2.80 -0.90 -6.59
N LEU A 214 -3.87 -1.29 -5.87
CA LEU A 214 -4.40 -2.66 -5.95
C LEU A 214 -4.98 -2.99 -7.33
N LYS A 215 -5.56 -2.01 -8.04
CA LYS A 215 -6.02 -2.20 -9.42
C LYS A 215 -4.86 -2.42 -10.38
N GLU A 216 -3.78 -1.65 -10.24
CA GLU A 216 -2.56 -1.84 -11.03
C GLU A 216 -1.95 -3.23 -10.77
N GLU A 217 -1.83 -3.65 -9.50
CA GLU A 217 -1.38 -4.99 -9.14
C GLU A 217 -2.27 -6.10 -9.73
N LEU A 218 -3.60 -5.92 -9.73
CA LEU A 218 -4.54 -6.86 -10.35
C LEU A 218 -4.38 -6.95 -11.86
N ASP A 219 -4.18 -5.82 -12.55
CA ASP A 219 -3.94 -5.80 -14.00
C ASP A 219 -2.59 -6.44 -14.35
N GLU A 220 -1.54 -6.21 -13.55
CA GLU A 220 -0.26 -6.90 -13.70
C GLU A 220 -0.37 -8.42 -13.49
N LEU A 221 -1.11 -8.85 -12.47
CA LEU A 221 -1.33 -10.28 -12.24
C LEU A 221 -2.17 -10.90 -13.36
N ARG A 222 -3.19 -10.19 -13.85
CA ARG A 222 -4.02 -10.64 -14.96
C ARG A 222 -3.21 -10.83 -16.24
N THR A 223 -2.37 -9.87 -16.60
CA THR A 223 -1.49 -10.00 -17.78
C THR A 223 -0.50 -11.16 -17.65
N LYS A 224 0.01 -11.44 -16.45
CA LYS A 224 0.84 -12.63 -16.18
C LYS A 224 0.06 -13.93 -16.35
N VAL A 225 -1.17 -14.01 -15.85
CA VAL A 225 -2.05 -15.18 -16.02
C VAL A 225 -2.38 -15.41 -17.49
N ASP A 226 -2.69 -14.35 -18.24
CA ASP A 226 -2.97 -14.45 -19.68
C ASP A 226 -1.73 -14.95 -20.45
N ALA A 227 -0.54 -14.43 -20.14
CA ALA A 227 0.71 -14.88 -20.74
C ALA A 227 1.02 -16.36 -20.43
N GLN A 228 0.78 -16.80 -19.19
CA GLN A 228 0.94 -18.21 -18.80
C GLN A 228 -0.09 -19.12 -19.48
N SER A 229 -1.33 -18.66 -19.64
CA SER A 229 -2.38 -19.36 -20.39
C SER A 229 -1.96 -19.56 -21.86
N ASP A 230 -1.41 -18.52 -22.49
CA ASP A 230 -0.87 -18.59 -23.86
C ASP A 230 0.32 -19.56 -23.98
N GLU A 231 1.17 -19.65 -22.95
CA GLU A 231 2.27 -20.62 -22.93
C GLU A 231 1.75 -22.05 -22.78
N LEU A 232 0.76 -22.27 -21.90
CA LEU A 232 0.12 -23.57 -21.73
C LEU A 232 -0.57 -24.05 -23.01
N THR A 233 -1.26 -23.17 -23.74
CA THR A 233 -1.89 -23.54 -25.02
C THR A 233 -0.84 -23.93 -26.07
N LYS A 234 0.30 -23.22 -26.14
CA LYS A 234 1.42 -23.57 -27.03
C LYS A 234 2.05 -24.91 -26.67
N LEU A 235 2.27 -25.18 -25.37
CA LEU A 235 2.81 -26.45 -24.90
C LEU A 235 1.84 -27.61 -25.18
N ASN A 236 0.55 -27.42 -24.96
CA ASN A 236 -0.48 -28.41 -25.30
C ASN A 236 -0.54 -28.71 -26.80
N ALA A 237 -0.41 -27.69 -27.66
CA ALA A 237 -0.33 -27.91 -29.11
C ALA A 237 0.90 -28.73 -29.50
N LYS A 238 2.06 -28.46 -28.89
CA LYS A 238 3.29 -29.26 -29.09
C LYS A 238 3.13 -30.70 -28.61
N LEU A 239 2.50 -30.91 -27.45
CA LEU A 239 2.24 -32.24 -26.91
C LEU A 239 1.37 -33.06 -27.88
N ARG A 240 0.26 -32.47 -28.37
CA ARG A 240 -0.62 -33.11 -29.36
C ARG A 240 0.08 -33.45 -30.68
N GLU A 241 1.03 -32.63 -31.10
CA GLU A 241 1.86 -32.94 -32.28
C GLU A 241 2.75 -34.16 -32.03
N GLN A 242 3.44 -34.19 -30.88
CA GLN A 242 4.28 -35.31 -30.50
C GLN A 242 3.49 -36.61 -30.32
N GLU A 243 2.29 -36.56 -29.74
CA GLU A 243 1.38 -37.71 -29.64
C GLU A 243 0.98 -38.24 -31.02
N ARG A 244 0.69 -37.36 -31.98
CA ARG A 244 0.41 -37.76 -33.36
C ARG A 244 1.61 -38.40 -34.06
N GLU A 245 2.81 -37.85 -33.88
CA GLU A 245 4.03 -38.46 -34.43
C GLU A 245 4.36 -39.80 -33.76
N LEU A 246 4.13 -39.92 -32.46
CA LEU A 246 4.24 -41.19 -31.74
C LEU A 246 3.25 -42.23 -32.29
N SER A 247 2.00 -41.85 -32.55
CA SER A 247 1.02 -42.74 -33.19
C SER A 247 1.49 -43.21 -34.57
N LYS A 248 1.96 -42.28 -35.43
CA LYS A 248 2.46 -42.63 -36.76
C LYS A 248 3.66 -43.58 -36.71
N THR A 249 4.58 -43.36 -35.78
CA THR A 249 5.75 -44.24 -35.60
C THR A 249 5.36 -45.61 -35.06
N ASN A 250 4.36 -45.68 -34.18
CA ASN A 250 3.77 -46.92 -33.71
C ASN A 250 3.10 -47.71 -34.85
N ASP A 251 2.34 -47.06 -35.73
CA ASP A 251 1.72 -47.71 -36.89
C ASP A 251 2.78 -48.27 -37.85
N ARG A 252 3.86 -47.51 -38.09
CA ARG A 252 5.02 -47.98 -38.87
C ARG A 252 5.67 -49.19 -38.22
N PHE A 253 5.85 -49.18 -36.91
CA PHE A 253 6.42 -50.32 -36.19
C PHE A 253 5.57 -51.58 -36.32
N GLN A 254 4.23 -51.46 -36.22
CA GLN A 254 3.31 -52.57 -36.43
C GLN A 254 3.40 -53.13 -37.85
N LEU A 255 3.47 -52.25 -38.88
CA LEU A 255 3.66 -52.68 -40.27
C LEU A 255 4.99 -53.44 -40.45
N LEU A 256 6.10 -52.89 -39.94
CA LEU A 256 7.39 -53.58 -39.99
C LEU A 256 7.37 -54.93 -39.26
N GLN A 257 6.63 -55.04 -38.16
CA GLN A 257 6.48 -56.30 -37.43
C GLN A 257 5.78 -57.36 -38.29
N VAL A 258 4.73 -56.99 -39.03
CA VAL A 258 4.03 -57.88 -39.97
C VAL A 258 4.96 -58.30 -41.11
N ASP A 259 5.70 -57.36 -41.70
CA ASP A 259 6.67 -57.64 -42.76
C ASP A 259 7.79 -58.59 -42.29
N TYR A 260 8.29 -58.36 -41.07
CA TYR A 260 9.27 -59.25 -40.44
C TYR A 260 8.72 -60.67 -40.28
N GLN A 261 7.48 -60.84 -39.80
CA GLN A 261 6.86 -62.16 -39.68
C GLN A 261 6.64 -62.82 -41.04
N SER A 262 6.24 -62.06 -42.06
CA SER A 262 6.05 -62.55 -43.42
C SER A 262 7.36 -63.08 -44.02
N THR A 263 8.42 -62.27 -43.95
CA THR A 263 9.76 -62.64 -44.43
C THR A 263 10.37 -63.80 -43.65
N TYR A 264 10.11 -63.87 -42.33
CA TYR A 264 10.52 -65.02 -41.52
C TYR A 264 9.86 -66.32 -41.99
N LYS A 265 8.54 -66.31 -42.23
CA LYS A 265 7.80 -67.47 -42.76
C LYS A 265 8.26 -67.84 -44.17
N GLU A 266 8.59 -66.87 -45.01
CA GLU A 266 9.14 -67.12 -46.34
C GLU A 266 10.53 -67.77 -46.27
N LYS A 267 11.40 -67.28 -45.39
CA LYS A 267 12.71 -67.90 -45.11
C LYS A 267 12.55 -69.34 -44.66
N GLU A 268 11.60 -69.64 -43.78
CA GLU A 268 11.31 -71.01 -43.34
C GLU A 268 10.88 -71.91 -44.51
N LYS A 269 9.96 -71.45 -45.36
CA LYS A 269 9.54 -72.18 -46.58
C LYS A 269 10.70 -72.44 -47.53
N LEU A 270 11.55 -71.43 -47.78
CA LEU A 270 12.73 -71.58 -48.62
C LEU A 270 13.73 -72.57 -48.03
N THR A 271 13.87 -72.60 -46.70
CA THR A 271 14.74 -73.57 -46.02
C THR A 271 14.27 -75.01 -46.24
N VAL A 272 12.94 -75.25 -46.16
CA VAL A 272 12.34 -76.55 -46.43
C VAL A 272 12.52 -76.96 -47.90
N GLU A 273 12.27 -76.04 -48.84
CA GLU A 273 12.46 -76.33 -50.27
C GLU A 273 13.93 -76.60 -50.62
N LEU A 274 14.86 -75.90 -49.97
CA LEU A 274 16.30 -76.13 -50.13
C LEU A 274 16.70 -77.52 -49.64
N GLN A 275 16.17 -77.99 -48.49
CA GLN A 275 16.36 -79.37 -48.03
C GLN A 275 15.78 -80.39 -49.01
N ARG A 276 14.60 -80.12 -49.59
CA ARG A 276 13.97 -80.99 -50.60
C ARG A 276 14.83 -81.10 -51.86
N LEU A 277 15.36 -79.98 -52.35
CA LEU A 277 16.26 -79.95 -53.51
C LEU A 277 17.58 -80.67 -53.22
N GLN A 278 18.13 -80.54 -52.01
CA GLN A 278 19.31 -81.30 -51.58
C GLN A 278 19.06 -82.80 -51.61
N SER A 279 17.92 -83.27 -51.08
CA SER A 279 17.52 -84.69 -51.15
C SER A 279 17.37 -85.18 -52.59
N LEU A 280 16.72 -84.39 -53.46
CA LEU A 280 16.58 -84.73 -54.88
C LEU A 280 17.94 -84.78 -55.59
N THR A 281 18.86 -83.89 -55.24
CA THR A 281 20.22 -83.87 -55.80
C THR A 281 20.97 -85.15 -55.42
N CYS A 282 20.90 -85.59 -54.15
CA CYS A 282 21.47 -86.88 -53.74
C CYS A 282 20.87 -88.06 -54.52
N SER A 283 19.55 -88.06 -54.75
CA SER A 283 18.89 -89.09 -55.57
C SER A 283 19.33 -89.05 -57.04
N ILE A 284 19.47 -87.86 -57.65
CA ILE A 284 19.99 -87.71 -59.01
C ILE A 284 21.43 -88.22 -59.10
N GLU A 285 22.27 -87.94 -58.10
CA GLU A 285 23.65 -88.46 -58.05
C GLU A 285 23.69 -89.98 -57.94
N GLU A 286 22.77 -90.58 -57.17
CA GLU A 286 22.61 -92.02 -57.07
C GLU A 286 22.20 -92.63 -58.42
N VAL A 287 21.16 -92.09 -59.07
CA VAL A 287 20.74 -92.52 -60.40
C VAL A 287 21.84 -92.30 -61.44
N LYS A 288 22.59 -91.19 -61.38
CA LYS A 288 23.75 -90.96 -62.26
C LYS A 288 24.82 -92.02 -62.07
N ARG A 289 25.08 -92.44 -60.84
CA ARG A 289 26.04 -93.50 -60.52
C ARG A 289 25.58 -94.84 -61.08
N GLU A 290 24.30 -95.18 -60.91
CA GLU A 290 23.69 -96.37 -61.53
C GLU A 290 23.75 -96.32 -63.05
N ASN A 291 23.46 -95.17 -63.65
CA ASN A 291 23.47 -94.98 -65.10
C ASN A 291 24.90 -95.01 -65.67
N GLN A 292 25.89 -94.45 -64.97
CA GLN A 292 27.30 -94.61 -65.33
C GLN A 292 27.72 -96.08 -65.31
N GLU A 293 27.27 -96.86 -64.32
CA GLU A 293 27.52 -98.29 -64.26
C GLU A 293 26.82 -99.03 -65.41
N LEU A 294 25.58 -98.68 -65.74
CA LEU A 294 24.86 -99.21 -66.90
C LEU A 294 25.54 -98.83 -68.23
N CYS A 295 25.97 -97.58 -68.42
CA CYS A 295 26.74 -97.13 -69.57
C CYS A 295 28.09 -97.84 -69.68
N ARG A 296 28.77 -98.12 -68.56
CA ARG A 296 29.99 -98.94 -68.53
C ARG A 296 29.70 -100.38 -68.98
N ARG A 297 28.53 -100.93 -68.63
CA ARG A 297 28.05 -102.24 -69.10
C ARG A 297 27.64 -102.22 -70.58
N LEU A 298 26.99 -101.16 -71.05
CA LEU A 298 26.56 -100.97 -72.45
C LEU A 298 27.73 -100.65 -73.38
N SER A 299 28.73 -99.88 -72.94
CA SER A 299 29.94 -99.60 -73.72
C SER A 299 30.83 -100.84 -73.90
N GLN A 300 30.56 -101.94 -73.20
CA GLN A 300 31.13 -103.26 -73.48
C GLN A 300 30.35 -104.02 -74.58
N GLN A 301 29.25 -103.45 -75.08
CA GLN A 301 28.29 -104.06 -76.00
C GLN A 301 28.01 -103.09 -77.18
N GLU A 302 28.91 -103.10 -78.16
CA GLU A 302 28.71 -102.65 -79.55
C GLU A 302 28.64 -101.15 -79.94
N THR A 303 28.97 -100.96 -81.23
CA THR A 303 29.44 -99.80 -82.00
C THR A 303 28.37 -99.13 -82.87
N LEU A 304 28.44 -97.77 -82.94
CA LEU A 304 28.13 -96.88 -84.10
C LEU A 304 26.67 -96.86 -84.67
N PRO A 305 26.28 -95.89 -85.54
CA PRO A 305 26.10 -94.46 -85.23
C PRO A 305 24.86 -93.81 -85.91
N GLN A 306 24.70 -92.51 -85.63
CA GLN A 306 24.29 -91.44 -86.58
C GLN A 306 22.80 -91.03 -86.68
N ASP A 307 22.52 -89.75 -86.39
CA ASP A 307 21.89 -88.78 -87.30
C ASP A 307 21.64 -87.41 -86.60
N ASP A 308 22.61 -86.49 -86.69
CA ASP A 308 22.64 -85.19 -85.98
C ASP A 308 22.44 -83.97 -86.92
N VAL A 309 21.27 -83.87 -87.56
CA VAL A 309 20.90 -82.66 -88.35
C VAL A 309 19.45 -82.19 -88.10
N LYS A 310 18.57 -83.02 -87.52
CA LYS A 310 17.16 -82.68 -87.30
C LYS A 310 16.91 -81.88 -86.00
N VAL A 311 17.81 -82.00 -85.02
CA VAL A 311 17.71 -81.33 -83.71
C VAL A 311 18.03 -79.84 -83.81
N GLN A 312 18.95 -79.44 -84.70
CA GLN A 312 19.34 -78.02 -84.85
C GLN A 312 18.21 -77.16 -85.43
N TYR A 313 17.40 -77.68 -86.36
CA TYR A 313 16.28 -76.94 -86.96
C TYR A 313 15.11 -76.71 -85.98
N GLN A 314 14.90 -77.65 -85.05
CA GLN A 314 13.92 -77.51 -83.97
C GLN A 314 14.41 -76.54 -82.88
N GLY A 315 15.73 -76.48 -82.64
CA GLY A 315 16.35 -75.55 -81.68
C GLY A 315 16.18 -74.09 -82.06
N VAL A 316 16.45 -73.73 -83.32
CA VAL A 316 16.31 -72.34 -83.82
C VAL A 316 14.85 -71.87 -83.80
N THR A 317 13.91 -72.76 -84.11
CA THR A 317 12.47 -72.45 -84.07
C THR A 317 11.98 -72.18 -82.63
N ARG A 318 12.46 -72.96 -81.65
CA ARG A 318 12.15 -72.74 -80.23
C ARG A 318 12.74 -71.43 -79.70
N GLN A 319 13.96 -71.09 -80.09
CA GLN A 319 14.60 -69.82 -79.72
C GLN A 319 13.85 -68.60 -80.30
N LEU A 320 13.30 -68.70 -81.51
CA LEU A 320 12.49 -67.64 -82.10
C LEU A 320 11.15 -67.45 -81.35
N GLN A 321 10.52 -68.54 -80.92
CA GLN A 321 9.29 -68.47 -80.11
C GLN A 321 9.57 -67.92 -78.70
N GLU A 322 10.68 -68.29 -78.08
CA GLU A 322 11.09 -67.77 -76.77
C GLU A 322 11.42 -66.27 -76.80
N THR A 323 12.08 -65.79 -77.86
CA THR A 323 12.39 -64.36 -78.02
C THR A 323 11.12 -63.52 -78.29
N GLN A 324 10.17 -64.06 -79.05
CA GLN A 324 8.87 -63.43 -79.25
C GLN A 324 8.05 -63.35 -77.94
N ALA A 325 8.07 -64.41 -77.12
CA ALA A 325 7.40 -64.41 -75.82
C ALA A 325 8.05 -63.41 -74.83
N LYS A 326 9.38 -63.34 -74.79
CA LYS A 326 10.11 -62.35 -73.96
C LYS A 326 9.80 -60.91 -74.37
N LEU A 327 9.80 -60.63 -75.68
CA LEU A 327 9.43 -59.31 -76.19
C LEU A 327 7.99 -58.92 -75.87
N ALA A 328 7.05 -59.88 -75.87
CA ALA A 328 5.67 -59.63 -75.46
C ALA A 328 5.56 -59.30 -73.96
N SER A 329 6.31 -60.02 -73.11
CA SER A 329 6.39 -59.75 -71.67
C SER A 329 6.94 -58.36 -71.38
N GLU A 330 8.05 -58.00 -72.01
CA GLU A 330 8.71 -56.69 -71.83
C GLU A 330 7.83 -55.53 -72.32
N LYS A 331 7.08 -55.72 -73.41
CA LYS A 331 6.08 -54.74 -73.88
C LYS A 331 4.95 -54.54 -72.88
N GLU A 332 4.51 -55.59 -72.20
CA GLU A 332 3.46 -55.48 -71.18
C GLU A 332 3.97 -54.85 -69.89
N GLU A 333 5.20 -55.17 -69.46
CA GLU A 333 5.88 -54.48 -68.36
C GLU A 333 6.06 -52.99 -68.65
N THR A 334 6.50 -52.65 -69.87
CA THR A 334 6.62 -51.24 -70.31
C THR A 334 5.27 -50.52 -70.28
N ARG A 335 4.17 -51.18 -70.67
CA ARG A 335 2.82 -50.59 -70.57
C ARG A 335 2.38 -50.40 -69.13
N LYS A 336 2.68 -51.34 -68.23
CA LYS A 336 2.37 -51.20 -66.79
C LYS A 336 3.17 -50.05 -66.17
N ALA A 337 4.47 -49.98 -66.44
CA ALA A 337 5.32 -48.88 -65.99
C ALA A 337 4.82 -47.51 -66.51
N ARG A 338 4.39 -47.44 -67.78
CA ARG A 338 3.81 -46.21 -68.35
C ARG A 338 2.51 -45.79 -67.65
N ARG A 339 1.60 -46.74 -67.39
CA ARG A 339 0.35 -46.46 -66.65
C ARG A 339 0.63 -45.97 -65.23
N GLN A 340 1.63 -46.55 -64.56
CA GLN A 340 2.05 -46.11 -63.23
C GLN A 340 2.63 -44.69 -63.27
N ALA A 341 3.51 -44.38 -64.22
CA ALA A 341 4.05 -43.04 -64.40
C ALA A 341 2.96 -42.00 -64.72
N GLU A 342 2.00 -42.32 -65.60
CA GLU A 342 0.85 -41.46 -65.90
C GLU A 342 -0.02 -41.18 -64.67
N MET A 343 -0.20 -42.17 -63.79
CA MET A 343 -0.92 -42.00 -62.53
C MET A 343 -0.19 -41.08 -61.56
N GLN A 344 1.12 -41.27 -61.38
CA GLN A 344 1.96 -40.42 -60.53
C GLN A 344 1.99 -38.96 -61.03
N VAL A 345 2.01 -38.74 -62.35
CA VAL A 345 1.95 -37.39 -62.93
C VAL A 345 0.61 -36.72 -62.63
N LYS A 346 -0.51 -37.45 -62.71
CA LYS A 346 -1.83 -36.90 -62.37
C LYS A 346 -1.94 -36.55 -60.89
N GLU A 347 -1.42 -37.39 -60.01
CA GLU A 347 -1.40 -37.14 -58.56
C GLU A 347 -0.55 -35.90 -58.24
N MET A 348 0.65 -35.81 -58.80
CA MET A 348 1.52 -34.64 -58.64
C MET A 348 0.86 -33.36 -59.17
N SER A 349 0.18 -33.44 -60.33
CA SER A 349 -0.55 -32.31 -60.90
C SER A 349 -1.72 -31.87 -60.03
N GLY A 350 -2.42 -32.79 -59.37
CA GLY A 350 -3.48 -32.48 -58.41
C GLY A 350 -2.93 -31.76 -57.18
N LEU A 351 -1.84 -32.28 -56.60
CA LEU A 351 -1.16 -31.65 -55.46
C LEU A 351 -0.62 -30.25 -55.81
N MET A 352 -0.15 -30.02 -57.03
CA MET A 352 0.26 -28.68 -57.44
C MET A 352 -0.93 -27.71 -57.50
N ALA A 353 -2.08 -28.14 -58.05
CA ALA A 353 -3.27 -27.30 -58.08
C ALA A 353 -3.78 -26.95 -56.66
N ASP A 354 -3.77 -27.90 -55.73
CA ASP A 354 -4.14 -27.65 -54.33
C ASP A 354 -3.19 -26.64 -53.65
N LYS A 355 -1.89 -26.74 -53.94
CA LYS A 355 -0.90 -25.78 -53.44
C LYS A 355 -1.09 -24.38 -54.04
N ASP A 356 -1.46 -24.27 -55.31
CA ASP A 356 -1.73 -22.98 -55.95
C ASP A 356 -2.93 -22.28 -55.31
N ILE A 357 -4.00 -23.01 -54.98
CA ILE A 357 -5.17 -22.47 -54.25
C ILE A 357 -4.76 -21.95 -52.87
N LEU A 358 -3.93 -22.70 -52.14
CA LEU A 358 -3.43 -22.29 -50.82
C LEU A 358 -2.52 -21.06 -50.89
N ILE A 359 -1.70 -20.95 -51.93
CA ILE A 359 -0.85 -19.77 -52.16
C ILE A 359 -1.74 -18.55 -52.39
N GLU A 360 -2.76 -18.65 -53.23
CA GLU A 360 -3.68 -17.54 -53.52
C GLU A 360 -4.44 -17.08 -52.25
N ASP A 361 -4.89 -18.01 -51.41
CA ASP A 361 -5.53 -17.68 -50.13
C ASP A 361 -4.55 -16.98 -49.16
N ASN A 362 -3.32 -17.48 -49.08
CA ASN A 362 -2.29 -16.87 -48.24
C ASN A 362 -1.92 -15.45 -48.73
N GLU A 363 -1.85 -15.24 -50.04
CA GLU A 363 -1.63 -13.90 -50.62
C GLU A 363 -2.77 -12.94 -50.29
N LYS A 364 -4.03 -13.39 -50.37
CA LYS A 364 -5.20 -12.60 -49.96
C LYS A 364 -5.15 -12.22 -48.47
N ARG A 365 -4.78 -13.17 -47.60
CA ARG A 365 -4.59 -12.91 -46.16
C ARG A 365 -3.48 -11.89 -45.89
N VAL A 366 -2.33 -12.03 -46.56
CA VAL A 366 -1.21 -11.07 -46.43
C VAL A 366 -1.63 -9.68 -46.90
N MET A 367 -2.41 -9.57 -47.98
CA MET A 367 -2.91 -8.30 -48.49
C MET A 367 -3.87 -7.63 -47.49
N LEU A 368 -4.81 -8.37 -46.91
CA LEU A 368 -5.72 -7.87 -45.86
C LEU A 368 -4.96 -7.38 -44.62
N TRP A 369 -4.02 -8.19 -44.12
CA TRP A 369 -3.20 -7.83 -42.96
C TRP A 369 -2.37 -6.57 -43.24
N THR A 370 -1.85 -6.42 -44.46
CA THR A 370 -1.10 -5.23 -44.86
C THR A 370 -1.99 -3.98 -44.88
N LEU A 371 -3.24 -4.11 -45.34
CA LEU A 371 -4.19 -3.00 -45.34
C LEU A 371 -4.52 -2.54 -43.92
N GLU A 372 -4.84 -3.50 -43.03
CA GLU A 372 -5.14 -3.23 -41.61
C GLU A 372 -3.92 -2.62 -40.90
N LYS A 373 -2.73 -3.16 -41.12
CA LYS A 373 -1.47 -2.58 -40.61
C LYS A 373 -1.32 -1.12 -41.03
N ASN A 374 -1.57 -0.79 -42.30
CA ASN A 374 -1.46 0.58 -42.80
C ASN A 374 -2.54 1.51 -42.21
N GLU A 375 -3.73 1.01 -41.92
CA GLU A 375 -4.79 1.73 -41.21
C GLU A 375 -4.37 2.07 -39.78
N LEU A 376 -3.88 1.08 -39.04
CA LEU A 376 -3.40 1.24 -37.67
C LEU A 376 -2.20 2.17 -37.60
N VAL A 377 -1.30 2.16 -38.60
CA VAL A 377 -0.19 3.11 -38.69
C VAL A 377 -0.71 4.54 -38.86
N ARG A 378 -1.66 4.77 -39.78
CA ARG A 378 -2.29 6.10 -39.96
C ARG A 378 -2.97 6.59 -38.69
N GLU A 379 -3.70 5.72 -38.00
CA GLU A 379 -4.37 6.08 -36.75
C GLU A 379 -3.37 6.35 -35.63
N ASN A 380 -2.31 5.55 -35.51
CA ASN A 380 -1.22 5.81 -34.57
C ASN A 380 -0.54 7.16 -34.83
N GLU A 381 -0.28 7.52 -36.09
CA GLU A 381 0.29 8.83 -36.44
C GLU A 381 -0.66 9.97 -36.04
N LYS A 382 -1.96 9.80 -36.28
CA LYS A 382 -2.99 10.77 -35.86
C LYS A 382 -3.01 10.94 -34.35
N LEU A 383 -3.08 9.86 -33.59
CA LEU A 383 -3.08 9.87 -32.12
C LEU A 383 -1.79 10.46 -31.57
N ARG A 384 -0.62 10.14 -32.15
CA ARG A 384 0.64 10.81 -31.77
C ARG A 384 0.56 12.32 -31.97
N GLY A 385 -0.02 12.77 -33.08
CA GLY A 385 -0.25 14.20 -33.33
C GLY A 385 -1.21 14.85 -32.32
N GLU A 386 -2.26 14.15 -31.91
CA GLU A 386 -3.20 14.63 -30.88
C GLU A 386 -2.54 14.68 -29.50
N ILE A 387 -1.77 13.66 -29.13
CA ILE A 387 -0.97 13.63 -27.90
C ILE A 387 0.01 14.80 -27.89
N GLU A 388 0.68 15.08 -29.01
CA GLU A 388 1.63 16.19 -29.09
C GLU A 388 0.92 17.56 -28.94
N LYS A 389 -0.24 17.74 -29.57
CA LYS A 389 -1.07 18.94 -29.35
C LYS A 389 -1.49 19.09 -27.89
N LEU A 390 -1.90 17.99 -27.24
CA LEU A 390 -2.26 17.99 -25.83
C LEU A 390 -1.07 18.30 -24.93
N ARG A 391 0.13 17.77 -25.23
CA ARG A 391 1.37 18.13 -24.52
C ARG A 391 1.66 19.63 -24.61
N VAL A 392 1.52 20.22 -25.81
CA VAL A 392 1.73 21.66 -26.02
C VAL A 392 0.70 22.49 -25.23
N VAL A 393 -0.55 22.07 -25.17
CA VAL A 393 -1.59 22.73 -24.37
C VAL A 393 -1.29 22.60 -22.87
N TYR A 394 -0.87 21.42 -22.41
CA TYR A 394 -0.49 21.18 -21.02
C TYR A 394 0.72 22.01 -20.59
N THR A 395 1.75 22.12 -21.42
CA THR A 395 2.91 22.99 -21.14
C THR A 395 2.53 24.47 -21.17
N SER A 396 1.63 24.88 -22.07
CA SER A 396 1.11 26.26 -22.12
C SER A 396 0.24 26.62 -20.90
N LEU A 397 -0.45 25.64 -20.31
CA LEU A 397 -1.19 25.80 -19.05
C LEU A 397 -0.27 25.81 -17.83
N GLY A 398 0.84 25.06 -17.87
CA GLY A 398 1.87 25.05 -16.82
C GLY A 398 2.64 26.37 -16.68
N ASP A 399 2.71 27.18 -17.74
CA ASP A 399 3.42 28.48 -17.71
C ASP A 399 2.66 29.61 -16.98
N LEU A 400 1.41 29.36 -16.54
CA LEU A 400 0.64 30.26 -15.66
C LEU A 400 0.73 29.89 -14.17
N GLY A 401 1.48 28.83 -13.81
CA GLY A 401 1.69 28.39 -12.43
C GLY A 401 3.16 28.06 -12.18
N THR A 402 3.97 29.05 -11.83
CA THR A 402 5.39 28.82 -11.54
C THR A 402 5.58 28.06 -10.22
N THR A 403 6.52 27.11 -10.30
CA THR A 403 7.36 26.48 -9.25
C THR A 403 7.08 25.01 -8.91
N ALA A 404 8.18 24.25 -8.98
CA ALA A 404 8.42 22.88 -8.52
C ALA A 404 8.24 21.73 -9.55
N ALA A 405 9.29 21.50 -10.35
CA ALA A 405 9.75 20.14 -10.66
C ALA A 405 11.20 20.18 -11.19
N ALA A 406 12.17 19.95 -10.31
CA ALA A 406 13.49 19.48 -10.70
C ALA A 406 13.85 18.32 -9.79
N SER A 407 13.20 17.17 -10.01
CA SER A 407 13.63 15.88 -9.50
C SER A 407 13.09 14.79 -10.42
N GLU A 408 14.04 14.08 -11.03
CA GLU A 408 13.93 12.67 -11.43
C GLU A 408 12.95 12.29 -12.54
N SER A 409 13.50 12.18 -13.76
CA SER A 409 13.12 11.12 -14.69
C SER A 409 14.38 10.60 -15.39
N MET A 410 15.09 9.72 -14.68
CA MET A 410 15.98 8.72 -15.28
C MET A 410 15.07 7.60 -15.83
N TYR A 411 15.53 6.88 -16.87
CA TYR A 411 14.84 5.80 -17.61
C TYR A 411 14.05 6.23 -18.86
N LEU A 412 14.70 6.16 -20.02
CA LEU A 412 14.56 5.02 -20.95
C LEU A 412 15.61 5.15 -22.06
N GLN A 413 16.60 4.28 -21.97
CA GLN A 413 17.66 4.11 -22.95
C GLN A 413 17.11 3.22 -24.06
N HIS A 414 17.07 3.74 -25.29
CA HIS A 414 16.84 2.95 -26.49
C HIS A 414 18.10 2.13 -26.77
N ASP A 415 17.99 0.80 -26.72
CA ASP A 415 19.00 -0.09 -27.30
C ASP A 415 18.42 -0.86 -28.49
N ASP A 416 19.03 -0.58 -29.63
CA ASP A 416 18.94 -1.25 -30.92
C ASP A 416 19.47 -2.69 -30.81
N ILE A 417 18.65 -3.70 -31.15
CA ILE A 417 19.12 -5.09 -31.21
C ILE A 417 19.72 -5.34 -32.60
N GLY A 418 21.03 -5.12 -32.69
CA GLY A 418 21.87 -5.67 -33.75
C GLY A 418 22.23 -7.14 -33.47
N ALA A 419 21.93 -8.02 -34.41
CA ALA A 419 22.39 -9.41 -34.43
C ALA A 419 23.92 -9.52 -34.36
N PRO A 420 24.46 -10.64 -33.85
CA PRO A 420 25.34 -11.40 -34.73
C PRO A 420 25.20 -12.93 -34.64
N VAL A 421 25.49 -13.53 -35.79
CA VAL A 421 25.76 -14.94 -36.08
C VAL A 421 27.09 -15.38 -35.43
N ARG A 422 27.14 -16.58 -34.81
CA ARG A 422 28.26 -17.55 -35.01
C ARG A 422 27.99 -18.96 -34.48
N GLU A 423 28.42 -19.92 -35.30
CA GLU A 423 28.52 -21.38 -35.12
C GLU A 423 29.49 -21.80 -33.99
N ASN A 424 29.20 -22.89 -33.26
CA ASN A 424 29.85 -24.22 -33.42
C ASN A 424 29.54 -25.21 -32.27
N SER A 425 29.11 -26.41 -32.70
CA SER A 425 29.42 -27.78 -32.23
C SER A 425 30.06 -28.04 -30.86
N ALA A 426 29.46 -28.97 -30.09
CA ALA A 426 30.18 -30.10 -29.46
C ALA A 426 29.24 -31.23 -28.98
N ASN A 427 29.52 -32.43 -29.45
CA ASN A 427 29.01 -33.73 -28.97
C ASN A 427 29.34 -33.98 -27.49
N GLN A 428 28.45 -34.71 -26.79
CA GLN A 428 28.85 -35.82 -25.92
C GLN A 428 27.69 -36.82 -25.71
N ASN A 429 28.03 -38.09 -25.86
CA ASN A 429 27.22 -39.31 -25.78
C ASN A 429 27.54 -39.97 -24.42
N LEU A 430 26.58 -40.56 -23.68
CA LEU A 430 26.34 -42.00 -23.44
C LEU A 430 25.89 -42.08 -21.95
N GLN A 431 24.96 -42.90 -21.43
CA GLN A 431 24.82 -44.34 -21.59
C GLN A 431 23.59 -44.89 -20.80
N ARG A 432 22.88 -45.85 -21.42
CA ARG A 432 22.16 -47.03 -20.89
C ARG A 432 21.56 -47.01 -19.47
N HIS A 433 20.30 -47.41 -19.35
CA HIS A 433 19.90 -48.68 -18.68
C HIS A 433 18.70 -49.30 -19.42
N GLN A 434 18.80 -50.60 -19.69
CA GLN A 434 17.82 -51.44 -20.36
C GLN A 434 17.62 -52.65 -19.46
N GLU A 435 16.41 -52.87 -18.97
CA GLU A 435 15.96 -54.16 -18.46
C GLU A 435 14.56 -54.45 -19.03
N ASN A 436 14.47 -55.57 -19.74
CA ASN A 436 13.24 -56.21 -20.17
C ASN A 436 12.76 -57.13 -19.03
N ILE A 437 11.44 -57.36 -18.93
CA ILE A 437 10.78 -58.66 -19.20
C ILE A 437 9.37 -58.65 -18.58
N TYR A 438 8.40 -59.06 -19.41
CA TYR A 438 7.03 -59.45 -19.08
C TYR A 438 6.96 -60.51 -17.97
N GLU A 439 6.10 -60.32 -16.96
CA GLU A 439 5.48 -61.42 -16.22
C GLU A 439 4.05 -61.06 -15.78
N THR A 440 3.14 -61.99 -16.08
CA THR A 440 1.83 -62.23 -15.43
C THR A 440 0.60 -61.45 -15.90
N LEU A 441 -0.01 -61.97 -16.97
CA LEU A 441 -1.46 -61.95 -17.17
C LEU A 441 -2.10 -63.03 -16.28
N ASP A 442 -2.77 -62.63 -15.21
CA ASP A 442 -4.15 -63.05 -14.86
C ASP A 442 -4.48 -62.62 -13.41
N SER A 443 -5.71 -62.11 -13.24
CA SER A 443 -6.40 -61.87 -11.95
C SER A 443 -6.20 -60.52 -11.25
N ILE A 444 -6.58 -59.41 -11.90
CA ILE A 444 -7.24 -58.31 -11.16
C ILE A 444 -8.42 -57.83 -12.00
N ARG A 445 -9.63 -58.22 -11.58
CA ARG A 445 -10.86 -57.48 -11.86
C ARG A 445 -10.66 -56.12 -11.18
N LEU A 446 -10.17 -55.13 -11.93
CA LEU A 446 -10.19 -53.75 -11.46
C LEU A 446 -11.64 -53.30 -11.60
N GLU A 447 -12.34 -53.22 -10.47
CA GLU A 447 -13.53 -52.38 -10.36
C GLU A 447 -13.05 -50.96 -10.71
N GLU A 448 -13.41 -50.50 -11.91
CA GLU A 448 -13.15 -49.11 -12.29
C GLU A 448 -13.80 -48.20 -11.24
N PRO A 449 -13.06 -47.24 -10.66
CA PRO A 449 -13.63 -46.35 -9.65
C PRO A 449 -14.78 -45.57 -10.29
N VAL A 450 -16.00 -45.84 -9.83
CA VAL A 450 -17.19 -45.10 -10.22
C VAL A 450 -17.19 -43.80 -9.42
N MET A 451 -16.99 -42.70 -10.12
CA MET A 451 -16.96 -41.36 -9.54
C MET A 451 -18.38 -40.80 -9.50
N VAL A 452 -18.79 -40.18 -8.40
CA VAL A 452 -20.16 -39.69 -8.20
C VAL A 452 -20.14 -38.19 -7.96
N CYS A 453 -20.96 -37.45 -8.70
CA CYS A 453 -21.09 -36.00 -8.54
C CYS A 453 -21.77 -35.65 -7.21
N ARG A 454 -21.18 -34.71 -6.46
CA ARG A 454 -21.70 -34.26 -5.16
C ARG A 454 -23.00 -33.47 -5.25
N HIS A 455 -23.31 -32.91 -6.43
CA HIS A 455 -24.48 -32.07 -6.65
C HIS A 455 -25.65 -32.91 -7.20
N CYS A 456 -25.50 -33.53 -8.37
CA CYS A 456 -26.60 -34.28 -9.00
C CYS A 456 -26.68 -35.76 -8.57
N GLN A 457 -25.68 -36.28 -7.85
CA GLN A 457 -25.57 -37.69 -7.44
C GLN A 457 -25.53 -38.69 -8.61
N GLU A 458 -25.24 -38.23 -9.83
CA GLU A 458 -25.03 -39.10 -10.99
C GLU A 458 -23.68 -39.82 -10.90
N SER A 459 -23.68 -41.10 -11.26
CA SER A 459 -22.52 -41.98 -11.22
C SER A 459 -21.88 -42.11 -12.60
N PHE A 460 -20.60 -41.79 -12.69
CA PHE A 460 -19.82 -41.77 -13.92
C PHE A 460 -18.70 -42.82 -13.86
N PRO A 461 -18.85 -43.96 -14.54
CA PRO A 461 -17.78 -44.96 -14.66
C PRO A 461 -16.73 -44.50 -15.67
N GLY A 462 -15.45 -44.59 -15.30
CA GLY A 462 -14.32 -44.38 -16.22
C GLY A 462 -13.95 -42.93 -16.53
N ILE A 463 -14.49 -41.95 -15.79
CA ILE A 463 -14.06 -40.55 -15.89
C ILE A 463 -12.93 -40.25 -14.90
N THR A 464 -12.04 -39.34 -15.29
CA THR A 464 -10.97 -38.82 -14.43
C THR A 464 -11.51 -37.84 -13.39
N GLU A 465 -10.78 -37.63 -12.29
CA GLU A 465 -11.15 -36.66 -11.24
C GLU A 465 -11.35 -35.24 -11.82
N ASN A 466 -10.52 -34.85 -12.79
CA ASN A 466 -10.63 -33.56 -13.48
C ASN A 466 -11.91 -33.44 -14.34
N GLU A 467 -12.38 -34.54 -14.94
CA GLU A 467 -13.65 -34.55 -15.68
C GLU A 467 -14.86 -34.50 -14.73
N LEU A 468 -14.75 -35.11 -13.55
CA LEU A 468 -15.76 -34.97 -12.49
C LEU A 468 -15.83 -33.52 -12.00
N GLU A 469 -14.68 -32.88 -11.74
CA GLU A 469 -14.63 -31.48 -11.30
C GLU A 469 -15.23 -30.52 -12.33
N GLN A 470 -14.99 -30.73 -13.63
CA GLN A 470 -15.63 -29.93 -14.69
C GLN A 470 -17.15 -30.11 -14.71
N HIS A 471 -17.64 -31.33 -14.47
CA HIS A 471 -19.07 -31.58 -14.36
C HIS A 471 -19.66 -30.92 -13.10
N GLU A 472 -18.98 -31.01 -11.95
CA GLU A 472 -19.41 -30.36 -10.71
C GLU A 472 -19.46 -28.82 -10.85
N GLN A 473 -18.51 -28.23 -11.56
CA GLN A 473 -18.48 -26.79 -11.87
C GLN A 473 -19.55 -26.35 -12.88
N SER A 474 -20.13 -27.30 -13.64
CA SER A 474 -21.21 -26.98 -14.58
C SER A 474 -22.56 -26.75 -13.89
N HIS A 475 -22.69 -27.19 -12.63
CA HIS A 475 -23.90 -26.96 -11.84
C HIS A 475 -23.97 -25.52 -11.31
N ARG A 476 -25.13 -24.89 -11.51
CA ARG A 476 -25.45 -23.57 -10.93
C ARG A 476 -25.99 -23.78 -9.51
N VAL A 477 -25.12 -23.81 -8.52
CA VAL A 477 -25.50 -24.04 -7.12
C VAL A 477 -25.66 -22.71 -6.38
N CYS A 478 -26.79 -22.52 -5.69
CA CYS A 478 -26.97 -21.37 -4.80
C CYS A 478 -26.01 -21.48 -3.59
N PRO A 479 -25.19 -20.45 -3.30
CA PRO A 479 -24.19 -20.50 -2.23
C PRO A 479 -24.81 -20.51 -0.82
N PHE A 480 -26.07 -20.11 -0.67
CA PHE A 480 -26.72 -19.96 0.63
C PHE A 480 -27.58 -21.15 1.04
N CYS A 481 -28.31 -21.75 0.09
CA CYS A 481 -29.20 -22.89 0.37
C CYS A 481 -28.79 -24.19 -0.32
N THR A 482 -27.68 -24.19 -1.09
CA THR A 482 -27.15 -25.36 -1.80
C THR A 482 -28.09 -25.97 -2.84
N MET A 483 -29.17 -25.28 -3.21
CA MET A 483 -30.07 -25.73 -4.28
C MET A 483 -29.39 -25.63 -5.64
N ILE A 484 -29.63 -26.64 -6.49
CA ILE A 484 -29.14 -26.72 -7.87
C ILE A 484 -30.15 -26.03 -8.78
N CYS A 485 -29.68 -25.02 -9.49
CA CYS A 485 -30.48 -24.07 -10.27
C CYS A 485 -30.16 -24.14 -11.77
N ASP A 486 -29.71 -25.30 -12.26
CA ASP A 486 -29.26 -25.48 -13.66
C ASP A 486 -30.31 -25.12 -14.70
N HIS A 487 -31.58 -25.30 -14.36
CA HIS A 487 -32.72 -25.04 -15.25
C HIS A 487 -33.29 -23.63 -15.10
N MET A 488 -32.70 -22.80 -14.23
CA MET A 488 -33.23 -21.47 -13.90
C MET A 488 -32.61 -20.41 -14.83
N GLU A 489 -33.43 -19.51 -15.36
CA GLU A 489 -32.93 -18.35 -16.11
C GLU A 489 -32.06 -17.47 -15.20
N GLN A 490 -31.04 -16.83 -15.77
CA GLN A 490 -30.04 -16.07 -15.02
C GLN A 490 -30.65 -15.03 -14.06
N SER A 491 -31.67 -14.30 -14.51
CA SER A 491 -32.40 -13.33 -13.69
C SER A 491 -33.10 -13.95 -12.48
N VAL A 492 -33.72 -15.12 -12.66
CA VAL A 492 -34.41 -15.84 -11.59
C VAL A 492 -33.41 -16.43 -10.59
N PHE A 493 -32.25 -16.88 -11.07
CA PHE A 493 -31.15 -17.30 -10.20
C PHE A 493 -30.61 -16.16 -9.35
N GLU A 494 -30.37 -14.99 -9.95
CA GLU A 494 -29.94 -13.80 -9.22
C GLU A 494 -30.98 -13.37 -8.18
N ASP A 495 -32.27 -13.30 -8.54
CA ASP A 495 -33.36 -13.00 -7.60
C ASP A 495 -33.41 -14.01 -6.43
N HIS A 496 -33.18 -15.30 -6.71
CA HIS A 496 -33.12 -16.33 -5.67
C HIS A 496 -31.93 -16.15 -4.71
N VAL A 497 -30.75 -15.81 -5.24
CA VAL A 497 -29.54 -15.56 -4.44
C VAL A 497 -29.71 -14.30 -3.60
N TYR A 498 -30.20 -13.19 -4.17
CA TYR A 498 -30.48 -11.95 -3.44
C TYR A 498 -31.64 -12.09 -2.44
N GLY A 499 -32.56 -13.03 -2.66
CA GLY A 499 -33.62 -13.35 -1.70
C GLY A 499 -33.12 -13.92 -0.37
N HIS A 500 -31.87 -14.38 -0.29
CA HIS A 500 -31.24 -14.79 0.96
C HIS A 500 -30.62 -13.63 1.76
N GLU A 501 -30.49 -12.43 1.17
CA GLU A 501 -29.95 -11.23 1.84
C GLU A 501 -31.03 -10.42 2.60
N LEU A 502 -32.29 -10.88 2.62
CA LEU A 502 -33.44 -10.21 3.27
C LEU A 502 -33.87 -10.85 4.59
#